data_AF-A0A934DT44-F1
#
_entry.id   AF-A0A934DT44-F1
#
_cell.length_a   1.000
_cell.length_b   1.000
_cell.length_c   1.000
_cell.angle_alpha   90.00
_cell.angle_beta   90.00
_cell.angle_gamma   90.00
#
_symmetry.space_group_name_H-M   'P 1'
#
loop_
_entity.id
_entity.type
_entity.pdbx_description
1 polymer ?
#
loop_
_entity_poly.entity_id
_entity_poly.type
_entity_poly.pdbx_seq_one_letter_code
_entity_poly.pdbx_strand_id
1 'polypeptide(L)'
;MQQVPMQPQQPWPQQPQQPMQPMAQAAPTPPAAPRGKPLARLPLQIGTSASWNATGAAITLLPAIAITVLPTLVGGAPGLLVSAFVGLTLTAPFIVYAIASLMRARQARASDVLLEADGVSVVGGPMHGRRIAWNELASPYATVQQVTEKRFQLGWLLVGAFLFLLFLGLVALSIAARNFNANIFKVFGTPWKRKDIQFWQLWIVTANGPLMAATTEREIEAQSMQAAADSIVAVASGRRYVEQAPAVAAQVITCPSCGAPAVPEDAPAVPCKFCRQPVPMPAVAQQQAASQKAAHSSRETTRKAVAKLLQQPAASSINIRLAIFTALMFVVWPIAWIIVAPHVIFNGFDALDVPVLVLPVAGVLAWSFLLRAQLADRGALQLLTLGFGALAPRKEGEPARCRRCQGPLPDTDMGGVVECRYCGADNVVGLDLRPMVGPARAEQATLETALQKRSSEKTKWAILSGVAVAGLLLWAAGTAAYLVYVVVEAVSDYSTPTATAPATPTRPPPAATTPPAVTTSAPPAKTAPPAKTTAPPSKTATPPKGTTTPSKK
;
A
#
# COMPACT_ATOMS: atom_id res chain seq x y z
N MET A 1 -4.30 28.96 6.30
CA MET A 1 -5.25 27.90 6.71
C MET A 1 -5.26 27.79 8.22
N GLN A 2 -6.22 28.40 8.91
CA GLN A 2 -6.51 28.06 10.30
C GLN A 2 -7.21 26.69 10.26
N GLN A 3 -6.54 25.65 10.74
CA GLN A 3 -7.19 24.37 11.00
C GLN A 3 -8.31 24.64 11.98
N VAL A 4 -9.57 24.50 11.56
CA VAL A 4 -10.70 24.48 12.48
C VAL A 4 -10.45 23.29 13.41
N PRO A 5 -10.29 23.49 14.73
CA PRO A 5 -10.10 22.38 15.65
C PRO A 5 -11.36 21.51 15.57
N MET A 6 -11.22 20.31 14.99
CA MET A 6 -12.26 19.29 15.09
C MET A 6 -12.48 19.04 16.57
N GLN A 7 -13.67 19.38 17.07
CA GLN A 7 -14.06 18.99 18.42
C GLN A 7 -13.93 17.46 18.53
N PRO A 8 -13.32 16.93 19.59
CA PRO A 8 -13.25 15.49 19.81
C PRO A 8 -14.68 14.95 19.83
N GLN A 9 -15.06 14.18 18.81
CA GLN A 9 -16.34 13.50 18.78
C GLN A 9 -16.40 12.62 20.04
N GLN A 10 -17.48 12.77 20.83
CA GLN A 10 -17.69 11.88 21.96
C GLN A 10 -17.67 10.45 21.43
N PRO A 11 -16.83 9.56 21.99
CA PRO A 11 -16.84 8.17 21.62
C PRO A 11 -18.26 7.64 21.81
N TRP A 12 -18.78 6.92 20.82
CA TRP A 12 -20.09 6.29 20.94
C TRP A 12 -20.14 5.52 22.25
N PRO A 13 -21.24 5.63 23.03
CA PRO A 13 -21.36 4.86 24.26
C PRO A 13 -21.07 3.41 23.90
N GLN A 14 -20.02 2.84 24.51
CA GLN A 14 -19.67 1.45 24.30
C GLN A 14 -20.92 0.66 24.66
N GLN A 15 -21.59 0.09 23.64
CA GLN A 15 -22.79 -0.69 23.90
C GLN A 15 -22.37 -1.78 24.90
N PRO A 16 -23.04 -1.88 26.06
CA PRO A 16 -22.76 -2.97 26.99
C PRO A 16 -22.86 -4.27 26.19
N GLN A 17 -21.80 -5.08 26.23
CA GLN A 17 -21.73 -6.35 25.51
C GLN A 17 -22.97 -7.15 25.85
N GLN A 18 -23.96 -7.17 24.94
CA GLN A 18 -25.20 -7.89 25.20
C GLN A 18 -24.85 -9.38 25.25
N PRO A 19 -25.32 -10.12 26.27
CA PRO A 19 -25.10 -11.56 26.34
C PRO A 19 -25.61 -12.17 25.03
N MET A 20 -24.75 -12.95 24.36
CA MET A 20 -25.03 -13.58 23.08
C MET A 20 -26.36 -14.34 23.16
N GLN A 21 -27.44 -13.75 22.65
CA GLN A 21 -28.69 -14.46 22.52
C GLN A 21 -28.49 -15.60 21.51
N PRO A 22 -29.01 -16.81 21.79
CA PRO A 22 -28.95 -17.92 20.86
C PRO A 22 -29.55 -17.49 19.53
N MET A 23 -28.76 -17.59 18.46
CA MET A 23 -29.14 -17.19 17.12
C MET A 23 -30.39 -17.98 16.70
N ALA A 24 -31.57 -17.35 16.85
CA ALA A 24 -32.76 -17.80 16.16
C ALA A 24 -32.42 -17.86 14.67
N GLN A 25 -32.58 -19.03 14.06
CA GLN A 25 -32.28 -19.24 12.64
C GLN A 25 -33.03 -18.18 11.84
N ALA A 26 -32.27 -17.24 11.28
CA ALA A 26 -32.82 -16.18 10.45
C ALA A 26 -33.61 -16.84 9.31
N ALA A 27 -34.85 -16.41 9.12
CA ALA A 27 -35.67 -16.88 8.03
C ALA A 27 -34.89 -16.77 6.70
N PRO A 28 -35.01 -17.76 5.80
CA PRO A 28 -34.26 -17.77 4.55
C PRO A 28 -34.53 -16.47 3.80
N THR A 29 -33.46 -15.71 3.54
CA THR A 29 -33.54 -14.45 2.83
C THR A 29 -34.14 -14.71 1.45
N PRO A 30 -35.19 -13.98 1.02
CA PRO A 30 -35.79 -14.19 -0.29
C PRO A 30 -34.73 -14.09 -1.40
N PRO A 31 -34.86 -14.89 -2.48
CA PRO A 31 -33.90 -14.90 -3.57
C PRO A 31 -33.73 -13.48 -4.11
N ALA A 32 -32.48 -13.00 -4.10
CA ALA A 32 -32.14 -11.64 -4.46
C ALA A 32 -32.60 -11.33 -5.88
N ALA A 33 -33.40 -10.26 -6.04
CA ALA A 33 -33.79 -9.74 -7.34
C ALA A 33 -32.56 -9.53 -8.25
N PRO A 34 -32.70 -9.71 -9.58
CA PRO A 34 -31.60 -9.53 -10.52
C PRO A 34 -30.96 -8.15 -10.32
N ARG A 35 -29.62 -8.14 -10.31
CA ARG A 35 -28.82 -6.94 -10.06
C ARG A 35 -29.09 -5.89 -11.13
N GLY A 36 -29.82 -4.83 -10.75
CA GLY A 36 -29.83 -3.59 -11.52
C GLY A 36 -28.42 -3.02 -11.66
N LYS A 37 -28.19 -2.23 -12.72
CA LYS A 37 -26.94 -1.48 -12.87
C LYS A 37 -26.80 -0.55 -11.65
N PRO A 38 -25.69 -0.61 -10.89
CA PRO A 38 -25.52 0.25 -9.72
C PRO A 38 -25.57 1.72 -10.15
N LEU A 39 -26.25 2.56 -9.36
CA LEU A 39 -26.35 4.00 -9.58
C LEU A 39 -24.97 4.64 -9.49
N ALA A 40 -24.18 4.23 -8.50
CA ALA A 40 -22.81 4.66 -8.34
C ALA A 40 -21.94 3.59 -7.72
N ARG A 41 -20.65 3.64 -8.04
CA ARG A 41 -19.60 2.80 -7.44
C ARG A 41 -18.56 3.69 -6.80
N LEU A 42 -18.38 3.51 -5.50
CA LEU A 42 -17.53 4.31 -4.63
C LEU A 42 -16.40 3.44 -4.07
N PRO A 43 -15.14 3.64 -4.47
CA PRO A 43 -14.03 2.92 -3.86
C PRO A 43 -13.85 3.37 -2.40
N LEU A 44 -14.04 2.45 -1.45
CA LEU A 44 -13.83 2.70 -0.02
C LEU A 44 -12.37 2.48 0.37
N GLN A 45 -11.83 1.31 0.03
CA GLN A 45 -10.45 0.95 0.28
C GLN A 45 -9.78 0.61 -1.05
N ILE A 46 -8.63 1.23 -1.30
CA ILE A 46 -7.86 0.98 -2.52
C ILE A 46 -7.13 -0.37 -2.41
N GLY A 47 -6.74 -0.78 -1.19
CA GLY A 47 -5.92 -1.95 -0.92
C GLY A 47 -4.44 -1.62 -0.68
N THR A 48 -4.07 -0.34 -0.60
CA THR A 48 -2.68 0.07 -0.37
C THR A 48 -2.18 -0.35 1.01
N SER A 49 -3.01 -0.17 2.04
CA SER A 49 -2.75 -0.65 3.40
C SER A 49 -2.60 -2.18 3.45
N ALA A 50 -3.42 -2.93 2.71
CA ALA A 50 -3.26 -4.38 2.61
C ALA A 50 -1.93 -4.79 1.97
N SER A 51 -1.53 -4.11 0.89
CA SER A 51 -0.23 -4.37 0.25
C SER A 51 0.94 -4.14 1.21
N TRP A 52 0.89 -3.08 2.02
CA TRP A 52 1.95 -2.73 2.97
C TRP A 52 2.07 -3.78 4.08
N ASN A 53 0.93 -4.20 4.62
CA ASN A 53 0.84 -5.22 5.64
C ASN A 53 1.27 -6.61 5.11
N ALA A 54 0.89 -6.98 3.88
CA ALA A 54 1.33 -8.22 3.24
C ALA A 54 2.84 -8.23 2.98
N THR A 55 3.39 -7.09 2.50
CA THR A 55 4.84 -6.92 2.30
C THR A 55 5.58 -7.06 3.62
N GLY A 56 5.11 -6.38 4.67
CA GLY A 56 5.69 -6.48 6.01
C GLY A 56 5.68 -7.91 6.53
N ALA A 57 4.56 -8.63 6.38
CA ALA A 57 4.46 -10.04 6.76
C ALA A 57 5.43 -10.94 5.99
N ALA A 58 5.56 -10.75 4.67
CA ALA A 58 6.46 -11.54 3.83
C ALA A 58 7.94 -11.28 4.15
N ILE A 59 8.30 -10.04 4.49
CA ILE A 59 9.67 -9.69 4.90
C ILE A 59 10.01 -10.29 6.27
N THR A 60 9.05 -10.39 7.20
CA THR A 60 9.35 -10.83 8.57
C THR A 60 9.14 -12.32 8.82
N LEU A 61 8.12 -12.97 8.22
CA LEU A 61 7.70 -14.31 8.62
C LEU A 61 8.76 -15.37 8.30
N LEU A 62 9.23 -15.38 7.05
CA LEU A 62 10.06 -16.48 6.56
C LEU A 62 11.52 -16.39 7.02
N PRO A 63 12.13 -15.19 7.16
CA PRO A 63 13.39 -15.05 7.90
C PRO A 63 13.27 -15.51 9.34
N ALA A 64 12.16 -15.17 10.00
CA ALA A 64 11.93 -15.58 11.39
C ALA A 64 11.83 -17.10 11.51
N ILE A 65 11.05 -17.77 10.65
CA ILE A 65 10.97 -19.23 10.62
C ILE A 65 12.34 -19.84 10.37
N ALA A 66 13.09 -19.32 9.40
CA ALA A 66 14.37 -19.91 9.05
C ALA A 66 15.44 -19.74 10.13
N ILE A 67 15.48 -18.58 10.81
CA ILE A 67 16.34 -18.37 11.98
C ILE A 67 15.98 -19.35 13.12
N THR A 68 14.73 -19.80 13.22
CA THR A 68 14.34 -20.84 14.20
C THR A 68 14.75 -22.24 13.77
N VAL A 69 14.60 -22.58 12.48
CA VAL A 69 14.78 -23.94 11.98
C VAL A 69 16.25 -24.26 11.67
N LEU A 70 17.03 -23.32 11.15
CA LEU A 70 18.41 -23.60 10.74
C LEU A 70 19.31 -24.05 11.91
N PRO A 71 19.27 -23.42 13.10
CA PRO A 71 20.07 -23.86 14.23
C PRO A 71 19.68 -25.24 14.77
N THR A 72 18.40 -25.62 14.69
CA THR A 72 17.94 -26.95 15.14
C THR A 72 18.33 -28.06 14.19
N LEU A 73 18.56 -27.74 12.91
CA LEU A 73 19.09 -28.69 11.92
C LEU A 73 20.62 -28.88 12.03
N VAL A 74 21.36 -27.84 12.43
CA VAL A 74 22.83 -27.86 12.50
C VAL A 74 23.36 -28.26 13.89
N GLY A 75 22.60 -28.00 14.95
CA GLY A 75 23.01 -28.30 16.33
C GLY A 75 22.78 -29.76 16.74
N GLY A 76 23.82 -30.45 17.22
CA GLY A 76 23.67 -31.77 17.84
C GLY A 76 22.73 -31.78 19.07
N ALA A 77 22.30 -32.96 19.52
CA ALA A 77 21.27 -33.15 20.54
C ALA A 77 21.33 -32.22 21.79
N PRO A 78 22.49 -32.00 22.46
CA PRO A 78 22.55 -31.10 23.62
C PRO A 78 22.45 -29.60 23.26
N GLY A 79 22.78 -29.20 22.03
CA GLY A 79 22.62 -27.84 21.52
C GLY A 79 21.20 -27.52 21.04
N LEU A 80 20.36 -28.54 20.85
CA LEU A 80 19.03 -28.41 20.23
C LEU A 80 18.05 -27.65 21.12
N LEU A 81 18.08 -27.85 22.44
CA LEU A 81 17.22 -27.11 23.38
C LEU A 81 17.62 -25.64 23.49
N VAL A 82 18.91 -25.33 23.56
CA VAL A 82 19.41 -23.96 23.66
C VAL A 82 19.16 -23.21 22.35
N SER A 83 19.46 -23.83 21.21
CA SER A 83 19.23 -23.24 19.89
C SER A 83 17.73 -23.06 19.58
N ALA A 84 16.88 -24.02 19.95
CA ALA A 84 15.42 -23.88 19.83
C ALA A 84 14.89 -22.76 20.73
N PHE A 85 15.35 -22.67 21.98
CA PHE A 85 14.93 -21.61 22.90
C PHE A 85 15.37 -20.22 22.42
N VAL A 86 16.63 -20.06 22.02
CA VAL A 86 17.17 -18.80 21.49
C VAL A 86 16.47 -18.43 20.19
N GLY A 87 16.31 -19.41 19.28
CA GLY A 87 15.61 -19.24 18.01
C GLY A 87 14.17 -18.79 18.23
N LEU A 88 13.39 -19.49 19.06
CA LEU A 88 12.00 -19.16 19.35
C LEU A 88 11.86 -17.78 20.01
N THR A 89 12.73 -17.47 20.98
CA THR A 89 12.66 -16.18 21.71
C THR A 89 12.95 -15.00 20.76
N LEU A 90 13.91 -15.17 19.85
CA LEU A 90 14.26 -14.17 18.84
C LEU A 90 13.17 -13.99 17.78
N THR A 91 12.55 -15.07 17.34
CA THR A 91 11.72 -15.08 16.13
C THR A 91 10.22 -15.00 16.43
N ALA A 92 9.76 -15.43 17.62
CA ALA A 92 8.35 -15.35 18.01
C ALA A 92 7.77 -13.94 17.85
N PRO A 93 8.46 -12.83 18.23
CA PRO A 93 7.93 -11.48 17.99
C PRO A 93 7.72 -11.17 16.49
N PHE A 94 8.61 -11.66 15.62
CA PHE A 94 8.48 -11.48 14.16
C PHE A 94 7.36 -12.32 13.58
N ILE A 95 7.19 -13.56 14.06
CA ILE A 95 6.08 -14.43 13.65
C ILE A 95 4.74 -13.80 14.07
N VAL A 96 4.62 -13.36 15.32
CA VAL A 96 3.42 -12.66 15.83
C VAL A 96 3.15 -11.40 15.01
N TYR A 97 4.17 -10.58 14.74
CA TYR A 97 4.03 -9.40 13.89
C TYR A 97 3.59 -9.75 12.46
N ALA A 98 4.14 -10.81 11.87
CA ALA A 98 3.79 -11.24 10.53
C ALA A 98 2.34 -11.72 10.45
N ILE A 99 1.90 -12.55 11.40
CA ILE A 99 0.52 -13.02 11.49
C ILE A 99 -0.43 -11.83 11.68
N ALA A 100 -0.14 -10.95 12.62
CA ALA A 100 -0.93 -9.73 12.85
C ALA A 100 -0.98 -8.84 11.60
N SER A 101 0.11 -8.72 10.87
CA SER A 101 0.16 -7.97 9.61
C SER A 101 -0.64 -8.67 8.52
N LEU A 102 -0.60 -10.00 8.39
CA LEU A 102 -1.43 -10.74 7.43
C LEU A 102 -2.93 -10.62 7.74
N MET A 103 -3.31 -10.69 9.02
CA MET A 103 -4.69 -10.45 9.47
C MET A 103 -5.15 -9.03 9.11
N ARG A 104 -4.31 -8.02 9.35
CA ARG A 104 -4.58 -6.63 8.93
C ARG A 104 -4.64 -6.49 7.42
N ALA A 105 -3.80 -7.20 6.67
CA ALA A 105 -3.86 -7.21 5.22
C ALA A 105 -5.19 -7.75 4.71
N ARG A 106 -5.72 -8.82 5.34
CA ARG A 106 -7.03 -9.38 5.04
C ARG A 106 -8.17 -8.41 5.38
N GLN A 107 -8.07 -7.66 6.47
CA GLN A 107 -9.07 -6.67 6.88
C GLN A 107 -9.03 -5.40 6.01
N ALA A 108 -7.85 -5.00 5.53
CA ALA A 108 -7.62 -3.80 4.72
C ALA A 108 -7.71 -4.06 3.20
N ARG A 109 -8.27 -5.21 2.80
CA ARG A 109 -8.49 -5.57 1.38
C ARG A 109 -9.31 -4.50 0.66
N ALA A 110 -9.15 -4.41 -0.65
CA ALA A 110 -9.90 -3.43 -1.45
C ALA A 110 -11.40 -3.68 -1.31
N SER A 111 -12.17 -2.59 -1.19
CA SER A 111 -13.62 -2.61 -1.05
C SER A 111 -14.24 -1.45 -1.82
N ASP A 112 -15.38 -1.72 -2.43
CA ASP A 112 -16.23 -0.75 -3.11
C ASP A 112 -17.62 -0.76 -2.45
N VAL A 113 -18.21 0.42 -2.28
CA VAL A 113 -19.63 0.59 -2.02
C VAL A 113 -20.35 0.83 -3.33
N LEU A 114 -21.38 0.05 -3.59
CA LEU A 114 -22.31 0.26 -4.69
C LEU A 114 -23.59 0.85 -4.12
N LEU A 115 -24.01 1.99 -4.66
CA LEU A 115 -25.32 2.56 -4.40
C LEU A 115 -26.27 1.95 -5.44
N GLU A 116 -27.19 1.10 -5.00
CA GLU A 116 -28.22 0.45 -5.80
C GLU A 116 -29.54 1.22 -5.63
N ALA A 117 -30.55 0.95 -6.46
CA ALA A 117 -31.84 1.64 -6.36
C ALA A 117 -32.60 1.30 -5.05
N ASP A 118 -32.41 0.08 -4.55
CA ASP A 118 -33.07 -0.52 -3.38
C ASP A 118 -32.20 -0.50 -2.10
N GLY A 119 -30.89 -0.29 -2.21
CA GLY A 119 -30.02 -0.20 -1.05
C GLY A 119 -28.56 0.10 -1.34
N VAL A 120 -27.73 -0.20 -0.36
CA VAL A 120 -26.27 -0.18 -0.46
C VAL A 120 -25.75 -1.60 -0.50
N SER A 121 -24.85 -1.90 -1.42
CA SER A 121 -24.11 -3.17 -1.42
C SER A 121 -22.61 -2.94 -1.32
N VAL A 122 -21.91 -3.86 -0.66
CA VAL A 122 -20.44 -3.79 -0.51
C VAL A 122 -19.79 -4.90 -1.32
N VAL A 123 -18.89 -4.52 -2.23
CA VAL A 123 -18.10 -5.45 -3.03
C VAL A 123 -16.65 -5.38 -2.59
N GLY A 124 -16.19 -6.42 -1.91
CA GLY A 124 -14.80 -6.59 -1.46
C GLY A 124 -14.69 -6.32 0.04
N GLY A 125 -13.46 -6.35 0.55
CA GLY A 125 -13.20 -6.14 1.98
C GLY A 125 -13.85 -7.19 2.90
N PRO A 126 -14.00 -6.86 4.19
CA PRO A 126 -14.65 -7.73 5.20
C PRO A 126 -16.15 -7.92 5.00
N MET A 127 -16.82 -6.94 4.39
CA MET A 127 -18.28 -6.92 4.21
C MET A 127 -18.72 -7.35 2.79
N HIS A 128 -17.85 -8.05 2.05
CA HIS A 128 -18.13 -8.46 0.68
C HIS A 128 -19.45 -9.24 0.58
N GLY A 129 -20.32 -8.82 -0.34
CA GLY A 129 -21.60 -9.46 -0.61
C GLY A 129 -22.74 -9.00 0.31
N ARG A 130 -22.45 -8.18 1.33
CA ARG A 130 -23.48 -7.60 2.19
C ARG A 130 -24.31 -6.57 1.43
N ARG A 131 -25.63 -6.68 1.55
CA ARG A 131 -26.62 -5.72 1.07
C ARG A 131 -27.37 -5.17 2.26
N ILE A 132 -27.68 -3.88 2.21
CA ILE A 132 -28.41 -3.17 3.25
C ILE A 132 -29.45 -2.34 2.51
N ALA A 133 -30.72 -2.69 2.66
CA ALA A 133 -31.79 -1.96 2.01
C ALA A 133 -31.90 -0.54 2.58
N TRP A 134 -32.37 0.43 1.80
CA TRP A 134 -32.46 1.82 2.26
C TRP A 134 -33.31 1.98 3.53
N ASN A 135 -34.34 1.16 3.69
CA ASN A 135 -35.22 1.12 4.85
C ASN A 135 -34.61 0.44 6.09
N GLU A 136 -33.51 -0.30 5.94
CA GLU A 136 -32.77 -0.90 7.06
C GLU A 136 -31.77 0.08 7.69
N LEU A 137 -31.43 1.16 6.98
CA LEU A 137 -30.52 2.18 7.49
C LEU A 137 -31.22 3.04 8.56
N ALA A 138 -30.52 3.28 9.66
CA ALA A 138 -30.98 4.15 10.73
C ALA A 138 -30.11 5.41 10.79
N SER A 139 -30.71 6.58 11.03
CA SER A 139 -29.97 7.84 11.19
C SER A 139 -28.87 7.69 12.26
N PRO A 140 -27.61 8.12 12.00
CA PRO A 140 -27.14 9.01 10.92
C PRO A 140 -26.82 8.33 9.58
N TYR A 141 -27.26 7.09 9.33
CA TYR A 141 -27.08 6.27 8.13
C TYR A 141 -25.64 5.81 7.88
N ALA A 142 -24.67 6.73 7.87
CA ALA A 142 -23.25 6.42 7.78
C ALA A 142 -22.41 7.48 8.50
N THR A 143 -21.33 7.06 9.15
CA THR A 143 -20.38 7.97 9.83
C THR A 143 -18.95 7.51 9.62
N VAL A 144 -18.02 8.47 9.52
CA VAL A 144 -16.60 8.20 9.61
C VAL A 144 -16.11 8.60 10.99
N GLN A 145 -15.44 7.68 11.67
CA GLN A 145 -14.86 7.92 12.98
C GLN A 145 -13.35 7.85 12.87
N GLN A 146 -12.68 8.85 13.45
CA GLN A 146 -11.24 8.82 13.65
C GLN A 146 -10.97 8.19 15.01
N VAL A 147 -10.23 7.09 15.00
CA VAL A 147 -9.87 6.36 16.21
C VAL A 147 -8.35 6.32 16.29
N THR A 148 -7.82 6.39 17.51
CA THR A 148 -6.38 6.35 17.77
C THR A 148 -6.05 5.07 18.53
N GLU A 149 -5.10 4.29 18.01
CA GLU A 149 -4.74 2.98 18.57
C GLU A 149 -3.23 2.93 18.70
N LYS A 150 -2.81 2.43 19.86
CA LYS A 150 -1.40 2.23 20.17
C LYS A 150 -0.90 0.99 19.47
N ARG A 151 -0.11 1.17 18.41
CA ARG A 151 0.43 0.06 17.62
C ARG A 151 1.93 -0.13 17.82
N PHE A 152 2.35 -1.39 17.75
CA PHE A 152 3.75 -1.74 17.63
C PHE A 152 4.23 -1.45 16.21
N GLN A 153 5.29 -0.64 16.11
CA GLN A 153 5.94 -0.38 14.81
C GLN A 153 7.02 -1.42 14.54
N LEU A 154 7.14 -1.84 13.29
CA LEU A 154 8.19 -2.77 12.84
C LEU A 154 9.60 -2.29 13.22
N GLY A 155 9.86 -0.98 13.16
CA GLY A 155 11.15 -0.42 13.55
C GLY A 155 11.54 -0.75 14.99
N TRP A 156 10.57 -0.78 15.91
CA TRP A 156 10.83 -1.16 17.30
C TRP A 156 11.10 -2.65 17.47
N LEU A 157 10.45 -3.51 16.68
CA LEU A 157 10.77 -4.94 16.66
C LEU A 157 12.18 -5.19 16.15
N LEU A 158 12.60 -4.49 15.08
CA LEU A 158 13.95 -4.58 14.55
C LEU A 158 15.00 -4.08 15.53
N VAL A 159 14.76 -2.94 16.18
CA VAL A 159 15.65 -2.42 17.23
C VAL A 159 15.71 -3.37 18.43
N GLY A 160 14.57 -3.89 18.88
CA GLY A 160 14.51 -4.86 19.97
C GLY A 160 15.28 -6.14 19.66
N ALA A 161 15.10 -6.69 18.45
CA ALA A 161 15.84 -7.86 17.99
C ALA A 161 17.34 -7.60 17.88
N PHE A 162 17.75 -6.46 17.31
CA PHE A 162 19.15 -6.06 17.21
C PHE A 162 19.79 -5.93 18.60
N LEU A 163 19.13 -5.23 19.53
CA LEU A 163 19.60 -5.07 20.90
C LEU A 163 19.70 -6.42 21.63
N PHE A 164 18.75 -7.33 21.39
CA PHE A 164 18.78 -8.67 21.98
C PHE A 164 19.91 -9.54 21.40
N LEU A 165 20.16 -9.47 20.08
CA LEU A 165 21.32 -10.14 19.45
C LEU A 165 22.64 -9.59 20.01
N LEU A 166 22.72 -8.27 20.17
CA LEU A 166 23.87 -7.61 20.79
C LEU A 166 24.06 -8.06 22.24
N PHE A 167 22.97 -8.19 23.01
CA PHE A 167 23.00 -8.75 24.37
C PHE A 167 23.54 -10.17 24.39
N LEU A 168 23.04 -11.07 23.53
CA LEU A 168 23.53 -12.44 23.45
C LEU A 168 25.02 -12.50 23.10
N GLY A 169 25.48 -11.67 22.17
CA GLY A 169 26.89 -11.53 21.83
C GLY A 169 27.74 -11.09 23.03
N LEU A 170 27.26 -10.09 23.80
CA LEU A 170 27.94 -9.63 25.01
C LEU A 170 27.94 -10.68 26.13
N VAL A 171 26.86 -11.44 26.30
CA VAL A 171 26.78 -12.54 27.28
C VAL A 171 27.76 -13.65 26.90
N ALA A 172 27.81 -14.06 25.63
CA ALA A 172 28.78 -15.05 25.15
C ALA A 172 30.23 -14.57 25.37
N LEU A 173 30.52 -13.31 25.03
CA LEU A 173 31.82 -12.69 25.26
C LEU A 173 32.16 -12.60 26.77
N SER A 174 31.18 -12.29 27.62
CA SER A 174 31.33 -12.20 29.07
C SER A 174 31.56 -13.56 29.72
N ILE A 175 30.87 -14.62 29.26
CA ILE A 175 31.13 -16.01 29.68
C ILE A 175 32.55 -16.41 29.30
N ALA A 176 32.98 -16.09 28.07
CA ALA A 176 34.35 -16.32 27.63
C ALA A 176 35.38 -15.53 28.47
N ALA A 177 35.04 -14.30 28.88
CA ALA A 177 35.89 -13.43 29.68
C ALA A 177 35.75 -13.62 31.22
N ARG A 178 34.88 -14.54 31.69
CA ARG A 178 34.50 -14.77 33.11
C ARG A 178 34.08 -13.53 33.93
N ASN A 179 33.75 -12.41 33.29
CA ASN A 179 33.40 -11.16 33.96
C ASN A 179 31.96 -10.76 33.62
N PHE A 180 30.99 -11.25 34.41
CA PHE A 180 29.58 -10.91 34.24
C PHE A 180 29.20 -9.70 35.10
N ASN A 181 28.93 -8.57 34.46
CA ASN A 181 28.51 -7.34 35.14
C ASN A 181 26.98 -7.18 35.06
N ALA A 182 26.30 -7.20 36.22
CA ALA A 182 24.84 -7.13 36.34
C ALA A 182 24.20 -5.82 35.80
N ASN A 183 25.01 -4.80 35.50
CA ASN A 183 24.50 -3.51 35.01
C ASN A 183 23.98 -3.53 33.55
N ILE A 184 24.26 -4.57 32.76
CA ILE A 184 23.79 -4.67 31.36
C ILE A 184 22.25 -4.67 31.25
N PHE A 185 21.53 -5.22 32.25
CA PHE A 185 20.07 -5.28 32.23
C PHE A 185 19.36 -3.92 32.30
N LYS A 186 20.01 -2.87 32.84
CA LYS A 186 19.40 -1.53 32.96
C LYS A 186 19.21 -0.82 31.61
N VAL A 187 20.00 -1.17 30.58
CA VAL A 187 19.91 -0.55 29.24
C VAL A 187 18.66 -1.02 28.48
N PHE A 188 18.15 -2.22 28.79
CA PHE A 188 16.98 -2.82 28.12
C PHE A 188 15.63 -2.36 28.71
N GLY A 189 15.63 -1.58 29.79
CA GLY A 189 14.44 -1.14 30.51
C GLY A 189 13.72 0.09 29.92
N THR A 190 14.12 0.60 28.75
CA THR A 190 13.37 1.72 28.15
C THR A 190 12.00 1.22 27.68
N PRO A 191 10.89 1.78 28.21
CA PRO A 191 9.56 1.28 27.89
C PRO A 191 9.29 1.49 26.41
N TRP A 192 8.89 0.41 25.74
CA TRP A 192 8.57 0.38 24.32
C TRP A 192 7.46 1.39 24.02
N LYS A 193 7.82 2.58 23.52
CA LYS A 193 6.85 3.65 23.25
C LYS A 193 6.00 3.25 22.05
N ARG A 194 4.78 2.77 22.33
CA ARG A 194 3.74 2.57 21.32
C ARG A 194 3.46 3.91 20.65
N LYS A 195 3.49 3.96 19.32
CA LYS A 195 3.10 5.16 18.58
C LYS A 195 1.58 5.14 18.42
N ASP A 196 0.97 6.27 18.72
CA ASP A 196 -0.44 6.51 18.43
C ASP A 196 -0.59 6.61 16.91
N ILE A 197 -1.27 5.62 16.33
CA ILE A 197 -1.60 5.59 14.91
C ILE A 197 -3.08 5.93 14.79
N GLN A 198 -3.38 6.94 13.98
CA GLN A 198 -4.74 7.32 13.66
C GLN A 198 -5.26 6.42 12.54
N PHE A 199 -6.48 5.96 12.69
CA PHE A 199 -7.22 5.22 11.67
C PHE A 199 -8.62 5.80 11.55
N TRP A 200 -9.16 5.68 10.36
CA TRP A 200 -10.50 6.10 10.02
C TRP A 200 -11.35 4.87 9.75
N GLN A 201 -12.52 4.81 10.36
CA GLN A 201 -13.47 3.72 10.20
C GLN A 201 -14.76 4.26 9.62
N LEU A 202 -15.22 3.67 8.52
CA LEU A 202 -16.54 3.92 7.97
C LEU A 202 -17.54 2.95 8.60
N TRP A 203 -18.52 3.49 9.29
CA TRP A 203 -19.64 2.78 9.89
C TRP A 203 -20.92 3.06 9.12
N ILE A 204 -21.62 2.01 8.68
CA ILE A 204 -22.98 2.09 8.15
C ILE A 204 -23.94 1.73 9.28
N VAL A 205 -24.84 2.63 9.63
CA VAL A 205 -25.75 2.48 10.77
C VAL A 205 -27.04 1.84 10.29
N THR A 206 -27.34 0.64 10.83
CA THR A 206 -28.56 -0.11 10.53
C THR A 206 -29.45 -0.18 11.76
N ALA A 207 -30.72 -0.58 11.59
CA ALA A 207 -31.63 -0.85 12.70
C ALA A 207 -31.08 -1.90 13.68
N ASN A 208 -30.25 -2.85 13.20
CA ASN A 208 -29.62 -3.90 14.02
C ASN A 208 -28.28 -3.47 14.64
N GLY A 209 -27.88 -2.21 14.48
CA GLY A 209 -26.63 -1.66 14.99
C GLY A 209 -25.65 -1.21 13.90
N PRO A 210 -24.52 -0.60 14.31
CA PRO A 210 -23.51 -0.08 13.40
C PRO A 210 -22.66 -1.21 12.80
N LEU A 211 -22.44 -1.15 11.49
CA LEU A 211 -21.65 -2.11 10.74
C LEU A 211 -20.39 -1.44 10.18
N MET A 212 -19.21 -1.95 10.56
CA MET A 212 -17.94 -1.43 10.06
C MET A 212 -17.73 -1.86 8.60
N ALA A 213 -17.93 -0.92 7.67
CA ALA A 213 -17.80 -1.16 6.24
C ALA A 213 -16.34 -1.16 5.77
N ALA A 214 -15.51 -0.26 6.32
CA ALA A 214 -14.10 -0.13 5.94
C ALA A 214 -13.25 0.52 7.05
N THR A 215 -11.94 0.28 6.98
CA THR A 215 -10.92 0.87 7.89
C THR A 215 -9.67 1.29 7.13
N THR A 216 -9.11 2.46 7.41
CA THR A 216 -7.87 2.91 6.76
C THR A 216 -6.96 3.71 7.70
N GLU A 217 -5.66 3.62 7.47
CA GLU A 217 -4.62 4.40 8.15
C GLU A 217 -4.17 5.60 7.32
N ARG A 218 -4.72 5.79 6.11
CA ARG A 218 -4.27 6.82 5.18
C ARG A 218 -5.30 7.93 5.06
N GLU A 219 -4.85 9.17 5.26
CA GLU A 219 -5.70 10.36 5.21
C GLU A 219 -6.41 10.53 3.86
N ILE A 220 -5.72 10.18 2.77
CA ILE A 220 -6.33 10.22 1.43
C ILE A 220 -7.48 9.21 1.26
N GLU A 221 -7.40 8.05 1.93
CA GLU A 221 -8.49 7.06 1.94
C GLU A 221 -9.61 7.47 2.92
N ALA A 222 -9.28 8.23 3.97
CA ALA A 222 -10.28 8.80 4.88
C ALA A 222 -11.22 9.78 4.18
N GLN A 223 -10.68 10.60 3.27
CA GLN A 223 -11.49 11.47 2.43
C GLN A 223 -12.44 10.67 1.51
N SER A 224 -12.03 9.47 1.07
CA SER A 224 -12.88 8.54 0.32
C SER A 224 -14.03 8.02 1.16
N MET A 225 -13.72 7.60 2.39
CA MET A 225 -14.71 7.10 3.33
C MET A 225 -15.71 8.19 3.69
N GLN A 226 -15.25 9.42 3.91
CA GLN A 226 -16.13 10.54 4.20
C GLN A 226 -17.08 10.79 3.05
N ALA A 227 -16.54 10.90 1.83
CA ALA A 227 -17.38 11.10 0.66
C ALA A 227 -18.38 9.96 0.42
N ALA A 228 -18.02 8.72 0.75
CA ALA A 228 -18.94 7.60 0.68
C ALA A 228 -20.01 7.65 1.77
N ALA A 229 -19.66 8.00 3.01
CA ALA A 229 -20.61 8.22 4.10
C ALA A 229 -21.63 9.29 3.71
N ASP A 230 -21.15 10.43 3.21
CA ASP A 230 -22.00 11.55 2.80
C ASP A 230 -22.93 11.17 1.65
N SER A 231 -22.44 10.36 0.70
CA SER A 231 -23.25 9.85 -0.41
C SER A 231 -24.35 8.91 0.08
N ILE A 232 -24.05 8.01 1.03
CA ILE A 232 -25.04 7.13 1.66
C ILE A 232 -26.09 7.97 2.42
N VAL A 233 -25.65 8.94 3.22
CA VAL A 233 -26.52 9.84 4.00
C VAL A 233 -27.48 10.60 3.08
N ALA A 234 -26.99 11.14 1.97
CA ALA A 234 -27.82 11.92 1.07
C ALA A 234 -28.86 11.09 0.33
N VAL A 235 -28.48 9.90 -0.15
CA VAL A 235 -29.45 8.99 -0.78
C VAL A 235 -30.48 8.51 0.25
N ALA A 236 -30.04 8.08 1.42
CA ALA A 236 -30.91 7.57 2.49
C ALA A 236 -31.86 8.65 3.06
N SER A 237 -31.41 9.89 3.16
CA SER A 237 -32.25 11.02 3.62
C SER A 237 -33.21 11.56 2.56
N GLY A 238 -33.26 10.96 1.37
CA GLY A 238 -34.06 11.46 0.24
C GLY A 238 -33.52 12.75 -0.39
N ARG A 239 -32.38 13.26 0.09
CA ARG A 239 -31.64 14.38 -0.51
C ARG A 239 -30.90 13.91 -1.76
N ARG A 240 -31.66 13.52 -2.78
CA ARG A 240 -31.10 13.16 -4.09
C ARG A 240 -30.49 14.36 -4.83
N TYR A 241 -30.71 15.58 -4.33
CA TYR A 241 -30.31 16.83 -4.98
C TYR A 241 -29.70 17.81 -3.98
N VAL A 242 -28.50 18.30 -4.27
CA VAL A 242 -28.01 19.54 -3.67
C VAL A 242 -28.68 20.68 -4.44
N GLU A 243 -29.59 21.42 -3.80
CA GLU A 243 -30.44 22.42 -4.48
C GLU A 243 -29.62 23.49 -5.21
N GLN A 244 -28.53 23.98 -4.61
CA GLN A 244 -27.73 25.08 -5.17
C GLN A 244 -26.23 24.88 -4.91
N ALA A 245 -25.45 24.76 -5.99
CA ALA A 245 -24.02 25.03 -5.94
C ALA A 245 -23.80 26.55 -5.75
N PRO A 246 -22.62 26.99 -5.27
CA PRO A 246 -22.25 28.41 -5.35
C PRO A 246 -22.35 28.84 -6.81
N ALA A 247 -23.25 29.78 -7.11
CA ALA A 247 -23.39 30.29 -8.45
C ALA A 247 -22.17 31.16 -8.76
N VAL A 248 -21.21 30.64 -9.52
CA VAL A 248 -20.34 31.53 -10.28
C VAL A 248 -21.25 32.19 -11.31
N ALA A 249 -21.34 33.52 -11.29
CA ALA A 249 -22.14 34.30 -12.23
C ALA A 249 -21.62 34.08 -13.66
N ALA A 250 -22.02 32.97 -14.28
CA ALA A 250 -21.84 32.79 -15.70
C ALA A 250 -22.87 33.67 -16.39
N GLN A 251 -22.39 34.50 -17.31
CA GLN A 251 -23.27 35.23 -18.22
C GLN A 251 -23.91 34.19 -19.15
N VAL A 252 -25.06 33.65 -18.73
CA VAL A 252 -25.88 32.79 -19.57
C VAL A 252 -26.51 33.67 -20.62
N ILE A 253 -26.07 33.54 -21.86
CA ILE A 253 -26.65 34.26 -22.98
C ILE A 253 -28.01 33.64 -23.26
N THR A 254 -29.07 34.45 -23.26
CA THR A 254 -30.42 34.01 -23.55
C THR A 254 -30.87 34.54 -24.92
N CYS A 255 -31.69 33.76 -25.60
CA CYS A 255 -32.31 34.19 -26.85
C CYS A 255 -33.26 35.36 -26.56
N PRO A 256 -33.12 36.51 -27.25
CA PRO A 256 -33.99 37.67 -27.01
C PRO A 256 -35.45 37.42 -27.42
N SER A 257 -35.70 36.43 -28.29
CA SER A 257 -37.04 36.12 -28.79
C SER A 257 -37.81 35.16 -27.88
N CYS A 258 -37.20 34.06 -27.42
CA CYS A 258 -37.91 33.02 -26.65
C CYS A 258 -37.37 32.82 -25.23
N GLY A 259 -36.33 33.55 -24.81
CA GLY A 259 -35.70 33.42 -23.49
C GLY A 259 -34.87 32.16 -23.29
N ALA A 260 -34.89 31.21 -24.24
CA ALA A 260 -34.12 29.97 -24.13
C ALA A 260 -32.61 30.24 -24.12
N PRO A 261 -31.80 29.47 -23.38
CA PRO A 261 -30.37 29.71 -23.29
C PRO A 261 -29.67 29.40 -24.62
N ALA A 262 -28.86 30.33 -25.09
CA ALA A 262 -28.05 30.22 -26.30
C ALA A 262 -26.67 29.65 -25.95
N VAL A 263 -26.23 28.68 -26.74
CA VAL A 263 -24.94 28.02 -26.57
C VAL A 263 -23.86 28.89 -27.25
N PRO A 264 -22.79 29.29 -26.54
CA PRO A 264 -21.68 30.01 -27.16
C PRO A 264 -21.01 29.18 -28.27
N GLU A 265 -20.82 29.78 -29.44
CA GLU A 265 -20.00 29.24 -30.54
C GLU A 265 -19.08 30.35 -31.07
N ASP A 266 -18.03 29.94 -31.79
CA ASP A 266 -17.06 30.82 -32.45
C ASP A 266 -17.68 31.42 -33.73
N ALA A 267 -18.74 32.21 -33.54
CA ALA A 267 -19.52 32.86 -34.59
C ALA A 267 -20.16 34.15 -34.05
N PRO A 268 -20.37 35.18 -34.88
CA PRO A 268 -20.96 36.45 -34.45
C PRO A 268 -22.43 36.31 -34.02
N ALA A 269 -23.14 35.32 -34.54
CA ALA A 269 -24.47 34.95 -34.10
C ALA A 269 -24.66 33.43 -34.18
N VAL A 270 -25.43 32.87 -33.25
CA VAL A 270 -25.77 31.43 -33.20
C VAL A 270 -27.28 31.24 -33.30
N PRO A 271 -27.78 30.26 -34.05
CA PRO A 271 -29.22 30.01 -34.11
C PRO A 271 -29.72 29.45 -32.78
N CYS A 272 -30.82 29.99 -32.24
CA CYS A 272 -31.46 29.45 -31.05
C CYS A 272 -31.95 28.01 -31.30
N LYS A 273 -31.62 27.06 -30.41
CA LYS A 273 -32.06 25.66 -30.55
C LYS A 273 -33.58 25.47 -30.52
N PHE A 274 -34.33 26.41 -29.94
CA PHE A 274 -35.79 26.33 -29.80
C PHE A 274 -36.51 27.07 -30.92
N CYS A 275 -36.32 28.39 -31.05
CA CYS A 275 -37.04 29.21 -32.03
C CYS A 275 -36.26 29.51 -33.33
N ARG A 276 -35.01 29.02 -33.45
CA ARG A 276 -34.09 29.23 -34.60
C ARG A 276 -33.69 30.68 -34.92
N GLN A 277 -34.18 31.67 -34.19
CA GLN A 277 -33.73 33.07 -34.36
C GLN A 277 -32.23 33.21 -34.07
N PRO A 278 -31.48 34.02 -34.84
CA PRO A 278 -30.07 34.27 -34.59
C PRO A 278 -29.90 35.07 -33.29
N VAL A 279 -29.06 34.56 -32.39
CA VAL A 279 -28.72 35.20 -31.12
C VAL A 279 -27.32 35.82 -31.25
N PRO A 280 -27.18 37.15 -31.16
CA PRO A 280 -25.88 37.81 -31.27
C PRO A 280 -24.97 37.38 -30.11
N MET A 281 -23.74 36.99 -30.43
CA MET A 281 -22.76 36.49 -29.47
C MET A 281 -21.83 37.63 -29.02
N PRO A 282 -21.69 37.94 -27.73
CA PRO A 282 -20.71 38.92 -27.25
C PRO A 282 -19.27 38.51 -27.60
N ALA A 283 -18.40 39.47 -27.93
CA ALA A 283 -17.01 39.20 -28.32
C ALA A 283 -16.24 38.36 -27.28
N VAL A 284 -16.50 38.59 -25.98
CA VAL A 284 -15.91 37.80 -24.89
C VAL A 284 -16.34 36.34 -24.95
N ALA A 285 -17.62 36.07 -25.24
CA ALA A 285 -18.14 34.72 -25.38
C ALA A 285 -17.63 34.03 -26.65
N GLN A 286 -17.43 34.78 -27.75
CA GLN A 286 -16.79 34.28 -28.96
C GLN A 286 -15.34 33.86 -28.69
N GLN A 287 -14.55 34.71 -28.04
CA GLN A 287 -13.17 34.41 -27.70
C GLN A 287 -13.07 33.20 -26.74
N GLN A 288 -14.02 33.07 -25.80
CA GLN A 288 -14.14 31.89 -24.95
C GLN A 288 -14.48 30.65 -25.77
N ALA A 289 -15.43 30.71 -26.71
CA ALA A 289 -15.77 29.60 -27.58
C ALA A 289 -14.59 29.20 -28.50
N ALA A 290 -13.86 30.16 -29.03
CA ALA A 290 -12.66 29.92 -29.83
C ALA A 290 -11.54 29.25 -29.02
N SER A 291 -11.27 29.71 -27.79
CA SER A 291 -10.29 29.07 -26.90
C SER A 291 -10.72 27.65 -26.49
N GLN A 292 -12.03 27.43 -26.26
CA GLN A 292 -12.57 26.10 -26.03
C GLN A 292 -12.40 25.20 -27.26
N LYS A 293 -12.63 25.70 -28.47
CA LYS A 293 -12.43 24.95 -29.71
C LYS A 293 -10.96 24.58 -29.93
N ALA A 294 -10.03 25.49 -29.66
CA ALA A 294 -8.60 25.22 -29.71
C ALA A 294 -8.15 24.15 -28.70
N ALA A 295 -8.79 24.10 -27.53
CA ALA A 295 -8.52 23.08 -26.50
C ALA A 295 -9.12 21.69 -26.83
N HIS A 296 -9.88 21.53 -27.93
CA HIS A 296 -10.58 20.27 -28.23
C HIS A 296 -9.63 19.07 -28.47
N SER A 297 -8.39 19.30 -28.95
CA SER A 297 -7.42 18.22 -29.18
C SER A 297 -6.88 17.60 -27.90
N SER A 298 -6.59 18.40 -26.86
CA SER A 298 -6.18 17.88 -25.54
C SER A 298 -7.32 17.13 -24.84
N ARG A 299 -8.57 17.48 -25.15
CA ARG A 299 -9.76 16.87 -24.55
C ARG A 299 -10.02 15.44 -24.98
N GLU A 300 -9.66 15.05 -26.20
CA GLU A 300 -9.82 13.64 -26.59
C GLU A 300 -8.94 12.73 -25.70
N THR A 301 -7.74 13.19 -25.36
CA THR A 301 -6.84 12.52 -24.41
C THR A 301 -7.45 12.47 -23.01
N THR A 302 -8.01 13.59 -22.53
CA THR A 302 -8.72 13.64 -21.24
C THR A 302 -9.93 12.70 -21.22
N ARG A 303 -10.75 12.68 -22.28
CA ARG A 303 -11.92 11.81 -22.40
C ARG A 303 -11.51 10.34 -22.41
N LYS A 304 -10.46 9.97 -23.15
CA LYS A 304 -9.89 8.62 -23.13
C LYS A 304 -9.36 8.25 -21.75
N ALA A 305 -8.69 9.18 -21.06
CA ALA A 305 -8.19 8.97 -19.70
C ALA A 305 -9.35 8.75 -18.71
N VAL A 306 -10.40 9.58 -18.74
CA VAL A 306 -11.56 9.40 -17.85
C VAL A 306 -12.33 8.13 -18.20
N ALA A 307 -12.54 7.80 -19.47
CA ALA A 307 -13.16 6.55 -19.88
C ALA A 307 -12.39 5.33 -19.33
N LYS A 308 -11.05 5.35 -19.41
CA LYS A 308 -10.19 4.32 -18.83
C LYS A 308 -10.30 4.27 -17.30
N LEU A 309 -10.47 5.42 -16.64
CA LEU A 309 -10.65 5.48 -15.19
C LEU A 309 -12.03 4.97 -14.75
N LEU A 310 -13.08 5.18 -15.55
CA LEU A 310 -14.41 4.60 -15.31
C LEU A 310 -14.43 3.08 -15.48
N GLN A 311 -13.60 2.55 -16.39
CA GLN A 311 -13.43 1.10 -16.59
C GLN A 311 -12.51 0.44 -15.54
N GLN A 312 -12.28 1.08 -14.40
CA GLN A 312 -11.40 0.54 -13.39
C GLN A 312 -11.86 -0.80 -12.83
N PRO A 313 -10.91 -1.72 -12.57
CA PRO A 313 -11.22 -3.06 -12.09
C PRO A 313 -12.03 -3.02 -10.81
N ALA A 314 -13.00 -3.94 -10.71
CA ALA A 314 -13.75 -4.25 -9.49
C ALA A 314 -12.80 -4.49 -8.30
N ALA A 315 -13.23 -4.13 -7.08
CA ALA A 315 -12.46 -4.48 -5.87
C ALA A 315 -12.19 -5.99 -5.77
N SER A 316 -13.09 -6.84 -6.27
CA SER A 316 -12.89 -8.28 -6.39
C SER A 316 -11.67 -8.63 -7.25
N SER A 317 -11.56 -8.04 -8.45
CA SER A 317 -10.42 -8.25 -9.36
C SER A 317 -9.10 -7.83 -8.69
N ILE A 318 -9.10 -6.69 -7.99
CA ILE A 318 -7.93 -6.23 -7.24
C ILE A 318 -7.56 -7.16 -6.10
N ASN A 319 -8.55 -7.67 -5.35
CA ASN A 319 -8.29 -8.60 -4.27
C ASN A 319 -7.70 -9.93 -4.76
N ILE A 320 -8.13 -10.40 -5.94
CA ILE A 320 -7.51 -11.57 -6.58
C ILE A 320 -6.05 -11.28 -6.91
N ARG A 321 -5.76 -10.15 -7.56
CA ARG A 321 -4.37 -9.77 -7.87
C ARG A 321 -3.53 -9.61 -6.61
N LEU A 322 -4.06 -8.93 -5.59
CA LEU A 322 -3.42 -8.79 -4.29
C LEU A 322 -3.08 -10.16 -3.68
N ALA A 323 -3.98 -11.13 -3.75
CA ALA A 323 -3.72 -12.49 -3.27
C ALA A 323 -2.61 -13.18 -4.06
N ILE A 324 -2.63 -13.06 -5.40
CA ILE A 324 -1.58 -13.61 -6.28
C ILE A 324 -0.21 -12.99 -5.94
N PHE A 325 -0.11 -11.66 -5.93
CA PHE A 325 1.16 -10.97 -5.60
C PHE A 325 1.63 -11.29 -4.18
N THR A 326 0.71 -11.40 -3.21
CA THR A 326 1.06 -11.81 -1.84
C THR A 326 1.62 -13.22 -1.83
N ALA A 327 0.98 -14.17 -2.52
CA ALA A 327 1.48 -15.54 -2.62
C ALA A 327 2.88 -15.58 -3.25
N LEU A 328 3.11 -14.82 -4.33
CA LEU A 328 4.42 -14.69 -4.96
C LEU A 328 5.48 -14.14 -3.98
N MET A 329 5.16 -13.12 -3.18
CA MET A 329 6.08 -12.62 -2.15
C MET A 329 6.50 -13.70 -1.15
N PHE A 330 5.56 -14.56 -0.73
CA PHE A 330 5.86 -15.64 0.20
C PHE A 330 6.61 -16.80 -0.46
N VAL A 331 6.38 -17.09 -1.75
CA VAL A 331 7.03 -18.21 -2.49
C VAL A 331 8.50 -17.95 -2.78
N VAL A 332 8.94 -16.69 -2.91
CA VAL A 332 10.34 -16.35 -3.18
C VAL A 332 11.30 -16.89 -2.09
N TRP A 333 10.85 -16.92 -0.84
CA TRP A 333 11.63 -17.38 0.31
C TRP A 333 11.89 -18.89 0.33
N PRO A 334 10.88 -19.79 0.24
CA PRO A 334 11.11 -21.23 0.14
C PRO A 334 12.03 -21.60 -1.01
N ILE A 335 11.92 -20.92 -2.15
CA ILE A 335 12.81 -21.13 -3.30
C ILE A 335 14.27 -20.88 -2.88
N ALA A 336 14.55 -19.73 -2.25
CA ALA A 336 15.91 -19.45 -1.78
C ALA A 336 16.40 -20.46 -0.73
N TRP A 337 15.53 -20.90 0.19
CA TRP A 337 15.88 -21.93 1.18
C TRP A 337 16.15 -23.31 0.56
N ILE A 338 15.35 -23.74 -0.41
CA ILE A 338 15.56 -25.01 -1.12
C ILE A 338 16.93 -25.01 -1.83
N ILE A 339 17.38 -23.85 -2.28
CA ILE A 339 18.66 -23.69 -2.98
C ILE A 339 19.84 -23.63 -2.02
N VAL A 340 19.74 -22.85 -0.94
CA VAL A 340 20.86 -22.60 0.00
C VAL A 340 21.00 -23.71 1.05
N ALA A 341 19.90 -24.28 1.53
CA ALA A 341 19.96 -25.24 2.65
C ALA A 341 20.81 -26.48 2.37
N PRO A 342 20.74 -27.14 1.19
CA PRO A 342 21.61 -28.26 0.88
C PRO A 342 23.10 -27.87 0.93
N HIS A 343 23.46 -26.75 0.28
CA HIS A 343 24.83 -26.25 0.27
C HIS A 343 25.35 -26.02 1.70
N VAL A 344 24.57 -25.34 2.53
CA VAL A 344 24.94 -25.04 3.93
C VAL A 344 25.06 -26.31 4.78
N ILE A 345 24.19 -27.31 4.56
CA ILE A 345 24.22 -28.57 5.32
C ILE A 345 25.45 -29.41 4.97
N PHE A 346 25.85 -29.46 3.69
CA PHE A 346 26.94 -30.33 3.25
C PHE A 346 28.31 -29.64 3.26
N ASN A 347 28.39 -28.36 2.90
CA ASN A 347 29.65 -27.64 2.70
C ASN A 347 29.90 -26.55 3.77
N GLY A 348 28.90 -26.28 4.63
CA GLY A 348 28.94 -25.16 5.56
C GLY A 348 28.49 -23.84 4.92
N PHE A 349 28.46 -22.78 5.72
CA PHE A 349 28.00 -21.46 5.28
C PHE A 349 29.16 -20.63 4.69
N ASP A 350 29.03 -20.22 3.43
CA ASP A 350 30.00 -19.39 2.74
C ASP A 350 29.47 -17.96 2.50
N ALA A 351 30.37 -17.00 2.25
CA ALA A 351 30.04 -15.63 1.91
C ALA A 351 29.17 -15.53 0.64
N LEU A 352 29.27 -16.50 -0.27
CA LEU A 352 28.44 -16.60 -1.49
C LEU A 352 26.97 -16.92 -1.19
N ASP A 353 26.64 -17.46 -0.01
CA ASP A 353 25.26 -17.76 0.39
C ASP A 353 24.50 -16.49 0.82
N VAL A 354 25.22 -15.47 1.29
CA VAL A 354 24.64 -14.20 1.78
C VAL A 354 23.82 -13.48 0.69
N PRO A 355 24.34 -13.26 -0.54
CA PRO A 355 23.54 -12.72 -1.63
C PRO A 355 22.23 -13.50 -1.83
N VAL A 356 22.25 -14.83 -1.87
CA VAL A 356 21.07 -15.67 -2.11
C VAL A 356 20.02 -15.53 -1.01
N LEU A 357 20.43 -15.25 0.24
CA LEU A 357 19.52 -14.97 1.36
C LEU A 357 18.97 -13.53 1.37
N VAL A 358 19.71 -12.56 0.85
CA VAL A 358 19.25 -11.15 0.73
C VAL A 358 18.33 -10.97 -0.47
N LEU A 359 18.59 -11.72 -1.53
CA LEU A 359 17.91 -11.70 -2.81
C LEU A 359 16.35 -11.80 -2.68
N PRO A 360 15.77 -12.68 -1.83
CA PRO A 360 14.34 -12.72 -1.58
C PRO A 360 13.69 -11.41 -1.15
N VAL A 361 14.41 -10.58 -0.38
CA VAL A 361 13.91 -9.26 0.04
C VAL A 361 13.70 -8.38 -1.18
N ALA A 362 14.62 -8.40 -2.15
CA ALA A 362 14.48 -7.69 -3.41
C ALA A 362 13.28 -8.21 -4.21
N GLY A 363 13.07 -9.52 -4.27
CA GLY A 363 11.89 -10.13 -4.88
C GLY A 363 10.58 -9.69 -4.24
N VAL A 364 10.49 -9.71 -2.90
CA VAL A 364 9.30 -9.24 -2.16
C VAL A 364 9.02 -7.76 -2.44
N LEU A 365 10.05 -6.92 -2.40
CA LEU A 365 9.92 -5.50 -2.72
C LEU A 365 9.47 -5.29 -4.18
N ALA A 366 10.02 -6.07 -5.11
CA ALA A 366 9.67 -5.97 -6.52
C ALA A 366 8.19 -6.27 -6.77
N TRP A 367 7.68 -7.38 -6.22
CA TRP A 367 6.26 -7.72 -6.27
C TRP A 367 5.39 -6.66 -5.60
N SER A 368 5.88 -6.03 -4.52
CA SER A 368 5.17 -4.97 -3.80
C SER A 368 5.00 -3.71 -4.65
N PHE A 369 6.05 -3.29 -5.35
CA PHE A 369 6.00 -2.13 -6.25
C PHE A 369 5.09 -2.38 -7.45
N LEU A 370 5.16 -3.56 -8.06
CA LEU A 370 4.28 -3.95 -9.16
C LEU A 370 2.80 -3.91 -8.76
N LEU A 371 2.48 -4.48 -7.60
CA LEU A 371 1.14 -4.42 -7.02
C LEU A 371 0.70 -2.96 -6.81
N ARG A 372 1.56 -2.11 -6.22
CA ARG A 372 1.23 -0.69 -5.98
C ARG A 372 1.01 0.12 -7.24
N ALA A 373 1.75 -0.16 -8.30
CA ALA A 373 1.51 0.49 -9.59
C ALA A 373 0.09 0.21 -10.10
N GLN A 374 -0.44 -1.00 -9.88
CA GLN A 374 -1.82 -1.34 -10.23
C GLN A 374 -2.86 -0.69 -9.28
N LEU A 375 -2.52 -0.54 -8.00
CA LEU A 375 -3.38 0.13 -7.02
C LEU A 375 -3.45 1.66 -7.23
N ALA A 376 -2.39 2.26 -7.76
CA ALA A 376 -2.30 3.71 -7.98
C ALA A 376 -3.40 4.22 -8.92
N ASP A 377 -3.80 3.40 -9.92
CA ASP A 377 -4.87 3.77 -10.85
C ASP A 377 -6.20 3.95 -10.10
N ARG A 378 -6.50 3.13 -9.09
CA ARG A 378 -7.78 3.19 -8.35
C ARG A 378 -7.99 4.45 -7.52
N GLY A 379 -6.92 5.06 -7.01
CA GLY A 379 -7.02 6.33 -6.30
C GLY A 379 -7.45 7.50 -7.21
N ALA A 380 -7.25 7.40 -8.52
CA ALA A 380 -7.56 8.50 -9.45
C ALA A 380 -9.06 8.63 -9.74
N LEU A 381 -9.80 7.52 -9.84
CA LEU A 381 -11.24 7.56 -10.11
C LEU A 381 -11.97 8.33 -9.02
N GLN A 382 -11.58 8.14 -7.76
CA GLN A 382 -12.19 8.83 -6.64
C GLN A 382 -12.04 10.35 -6.70
N LEU A 383 -10.85 10.84 -7.04
CA LEU A 383 -10.63 12.28 -7.21
C LEU A 383 -11.49 12.83 -8.35
N LEU A 384 -11.65 12.05 -9.42
CA LEU A 384 -12.47 12.44 -10.57
C LEU A 384 -13.97 12.43 -10.26
N THR A 385 -14.48 11.36 -9.65
CA THR A 385 -15.92 11.23 -9.36
C THR A 385 -16.38 12.29 -8.38
N LEU A 386 -15.56 12.57 -7.37
CA LEU A 386 -15.85 13.63 -6.41
C LEU A 386 -15.67 14.99 -7.11
N GLY A 387 -14.46 15.33 -7.54
CA GLY A 387 -14.15 16.66 -8.08
C GLY A 387 -15.03 17.08 -9.25
N PHE A 388 -15.38 16.12 -10.13
CA PHE A 388 -15.84 16.43 -11.48
C PHE A 388 -17.28 16.05 -11.82
N GLY A 389 -18.08 15.50 -10.90
CA GLY A 389 -19.52 15.21 -11.16
C GLY A 389 -20.32 16.34 -11.85
N ALA A 390 -21.38 16.02 -12.57
CA ALA A 390 -22.40 17.02 -12.88
C ALA A 390 -23.24 17.28 -11.61
N LEU A 391 -23.92 18.42 -11.55
CA LEU A 391 -25.02 18.59 -10.61
C LEU A 391 -26.22 17.82 -11.14
N ALA A 392 -26.94 17.14 -10.26
CA ALA A 392 -28.18 16.48 -10.64
C ALA A 392 -29.20 17.50 -11.23
N PRO A 393 -30.09 17.03 -12.11
CA PRO A 393 -31.16 17.86 -12.66
C PRO A 393 -32.08 18.37 -11.54
N ARG A 394 -32.75 19.53 -11.70
CA ARG A 394 -33.63 20.04 -10.62
C ARG A 394 -34.92 19.23 -10.53
N LYS A 395 -35.35 18.67 -11.65
CA LYS A 395 -36.55 17.86 -11.78
C LYS A 395 -36.23 16.61 -12.60
N GLU A 396 -36.98 15.55 -12.35
CA GLU A 396 -36.91 14.34 -13.17
C GLU A 396 -37.22 14.69 -14.63
N GLY A 397 -36.34 14.25 -15.54
CA GLY A 397 -36.42 14.57 -16.97
C GLY A 397 -35.70 15.85 -17.41
N GLU A 398 -35.22 16.70 -16.50
CA GLU A 398 -34.32 17.80 -16.88
C GLU A 398 -32.88 17.30 -17.13
N PRO A 399 -32.07 18.03 -17.93
CA PRO A 399 -30.68 17.69 -18.11
C PRO A 399 -29.87 17.95 -16.83
N ALA A 400 -28.79 17.19 -16.66
CA ALA A 400 -27.81 17.46 -15.62
C ALA A 400 -27.22 18.88 -15.76
N ARG A 401 -26.78 19.48 -14.67
CA ARG A 401 -26.28 20.87 -14.64
C ARG A 401 -24.77 20.90 -14.41
N CYS A 402 -24.11 21.93 -14.92
CA CYS A 402 -22.67 22.11 -14.74
C CYS A 402 -22.31 22.38 -13.28
N ARG A 403 -21.22 21.78 -12.80
CA ARG A 403 -20.70 22.00 -11.44
C ARG A 403 -20.29 23.43 -11.12
N ARG A 404 -19.86 24.18 -12.13
CA ARG A 404 -19.22 25.49 -11.95
C ARG A 404 -20.21 26.62 -12.17
N CYS A 405 -20.97 26.57 -13.26
CA CYS A 405 -21.92 27.62 -13.62
C CYS A 405 -23.39 27.20 -13.55
N GLN A 406 -23.71 25.95 -13.21
CA GLN A 406 -25.07 25.39 -13.23
C GLN A 406 -25.78 25.37 -14.59
N GLY A 407 -25.10 25.75 -15.68
CA GLY A 407 -25.66 25.68 -17.03
C GLY A 407 -26.04 24.25 -17.42
N PRO A 408 -27.11 24.05 -18.21
CA PRO A 408 -27.56 22.72 -18.63
C PRO A 408 -26.47 22.02 -19.44
N LEU A 409 -26.29 20.74 -19.17
CA LEU A 409 -25.37 19.85 -19.88
C LEU A 409 -26.16 19.07 -20.95
N PRO A 410 -25.52 18.66 -22.05
CA PRO A 410 -26.18 17.78 -23.02
C PRO A 410 -26.55 16.45 -22.37
N ASP A 411 -27.73 15.92 -22.73
CA ASP A 411 -28.12 14.57 -22.33
C ASP A 411 -27.09 13.58 -22.88
N THR A 412 -26.47 12.85 -21.96
CA THR A 412 -25.53 11.79 -22.27
C THR A 412 -25.85 10.61 -21.37
N ASP A 413 -25.62 9.41 -21.90
CA ASP A 413 -25.77 8.18 -21.13
C ASP A 413 -24.95 8.26 -19.83
N MET A 414 -25.48 7.68 -18.74
CA MET A 414 -24.85 7.73 -17.42
C MET A 414 -23.40 7.27 -17.47
N GLY A 415 -22.49 8.10 -16.92
CA GLY A 415 -21.05 7.86 -16.89
C GLY A 415 -20.25 8.62 -17.95
N GLY A 416 -20.89 9.44 -18.80
CA GLY A 416 -20.18 10.29 -19.76
C GLY A 416 -19.44 11.46 -19.11
N VAL A 417 -18.29 11.84 -19.68
CA VAL A 417 -17.70 13.17 -19.46
C VAL A 417 -18.29 14.12 -20.49
N VAL A 418 -18.93 15.18 -20.01
CA VAL A 418 -19.47 16.26 -20.83
C VAL A 418 -18.86 17.58 -20.43
N GLU A 419 -18.55 18.39 -21.43
CA GLU A 419 -18.12 19.75 -21.19
C GLU A 419 -19.35 20.66 -21.05
N CYS A 420 -19.29 21.56 -20.07
CA CYS A 420 -20.24 22.65 -20.02
C CYS A 420 -19.91 23.68 -21.11
N ARG A 421 -20.81 23.83 -22.09
CA ARG A 421 -20.64 24.80 -23.17
C ARG A 421 -20.64 26.27 -22.72
N TYR A 422 -21.05 26.56 -21.48
CA TYR A 422 -21.08 27.94 -20.94
C TYR A 422 -19.75 28.34 -20.29
N CYS A 423 -19.17 27.48 -19.45
CA CYS A 423 -17.97 27.82 -18.68
C CYS A 423 -16.73 26.98 -19.04
N GLY A 424 -16.86 26.05 -19.99
CA GLY A 424 -15.79 25.15 -20.43
C GLY A 424 -15.36 24.11 -19.39
N ALA A 425 -16.06 24.01 -18.24
CA ALA A 425 -15.71 23.04 -17.21
C ALA A 425 -16.16 21.64 -17.66
N ASP A 426 -15.27 20.64 -17.54
CA ASP A 426 -15.64 19.22 -17.67
C ASP A 426 -16.64 18.83 -16.60
N ASN A 427 -17.54 17.89 -16.83
CA ASN A 427 -18.49 17.36 -15.86
C ASN A 427 -18.68 15.86 -16.11
N VAL A 428 -18.82 15.06 -15.06
CA VAL A 428 -19.11 13.63 -15.16
C VAL A 428 -20.60 13.40 -14.88
N VAL A 429 -21.38 13.07 -15.90
CA VAL A 429 -22.86 12.91 -15.81
C VAL A 429 -23.22 11.54 -15.22
N GLY A 430 -24.33 11.47 -14.49
CA GLY A 430 -24.87 10.21 -13.94
C GLY A 430 -24.28 9.79 -12.59
N LEU A 431 -23.49 10.64 -11.95
CA LEU A 431 -22.90 10.36 -10.64
C LEU A 431 -22.92 11.65 -9.78
N ASP A 432 -24.05 11.96 -9.13
CA ASP A 432 -24.10 13.05 -8.15
C ASP A 432 -23.73 12.52 -6.75
N LEU A 433 -22.44 12.58 -6.43
CA LEU A 433 -21.88 12.16 -5.14
C LEU A 433 -21.44 13.36 -4.29
N ARG A 434 -22.02 14.53 -4.55
CA ARG A 434 -21.51 15.80 -4.03
C ARG A 434 -22.03 16.35 -2.72
N PRO A 435 -22.98 15.75 -1.99
CA PRO A 435 -23.59 16.41 -0.85
C PRO A 435 -22.63 17.18 0.07
N MET A 436 -21.36 16.78 0.26
CA MET A 436 -20.50 17.49 1.22
C MET A 436 -18.98 17.57 0.92
N VAL A 437 -18.56 17.89 -0.31
CA VAL A 437 -17.14 18.27 -0.51
C VAL A 437 -16.99 19.79 -0.38
N GLY A 438 -16.54 20.22 0.79
CA GLY A 438 -16.44 21.61 1.23
C GLY A 438 -15.47 22.52 0.42
N PRO A 439 -15.17 23.73 0.94
CA PRO A 439 -14.47 24.81 0.23
C PRO A 439 -13.05 24.47 -0.27
N ALA A 440 -12.43 23.37 0.18
CA ALA A 440 -11.16 22.87 -0.35
C ALA A 440 -11.22 22.54 -1.86
N ARG A 441 -12.42 22.45 -2.46
CA ARG A 441 -12.62 22.31 -3.91
C ARG A 441 -12.45 23.62 -4.69
N ALA A 442 -12.63 24.79 -4.06
CA ALA A 442 -12.44 26.07 -4.74
C ALA A 442 -10.97 26.28 -5.15
N GLU A 443 -10.04 25.59 -4.48
CA GLU A 443 -8.60 25.69 -4.71
C GLU A 443 -8.04 24.59 -5.62
N GLN A 444 -8.82 23.57 -6.00
CA GLN A 444 -8.33 22.56 -6.94
C GLN A 444 -8.27 23.15 -8.35
N ALA A 445 -7.08 23.67 -8.68
CA ALA A 445 -6.65 23.99 -10.03
C ALA A 445 -7.03 22.85 -10.98
N THR A 446 -7.72 23.21 -12.07
CA THR A 446 -8.17 22.46 -13.27
C THR A 446 -8.04 20.92 -13.31
N LEU A 447 -8.95 20.25 -14.05
CA LEU A 447 -8.88 18.79 -14.29
C LEU A 447 -7.49 18.34 -14.74
N GLU A 448 -6.89 19.16 -15.60
CA GLU A 448 -5.56 18.93 -16.14
C GLU A 448 -4.47 18.93 -15.07
N THR A 449 -4.46 19.87 -14.11
CA THR A 449 -3.47 19.86 -13.03
C THR A 449 -3.61 18.63 -12.13
N ALA A 450 -4.85 18.20 -11.84
CA ALA A 450 -5.11 16.98 -11.08
C ALA A 450 -4.64 15.72 -11.82
N LEU A 451 -4.91 15.63 -13.13
CA LEU A 451 -4.45 14.55 -13.99
C LEU A 451 -2.93 14.57 -14.16
N GLN A 452 -2.30 15.74 -14.31
CA GLN A 452 -0.86 15.89 -14.47
C GLN A 452 -0.13 15.46 -13.19
N LYS A 453 -0.58 15.94 -12.01
CA LYS A 453 -0.05 15.49 -10.72
C LYS A 453 -0.10 13.97 -10.61
N ARG A 454 -1.23 13.37 -11.01
CA ARG A 454 -1.37 11.91 -11.00
C ARG A 454 -0.54 11.20 -12.05
N SER A 455 -0.39 11.75 -13.24
CA SER A 455 0.50 11.21 -14.27
C SER A 455 1.94 11.17 -13.74
N SER A 456 2.40 12.21 -13.03
CA SER A 456 3.74 12.24 -12.43
C SER A 456 3.91 11.19 -11.34
N GLU A 457 2.90 10.97 -10.51
CA GLU A 457 2.92 9.92 -9.50
C GLU A 457 2.92 8.54 -10.16
N LYS A 458 2.14 8.36 -11.22
CA LYS A 458 2.13 7.13 -12.01
C LYS A 458 3.50 6.87 -12.65
N THR A 459 4.16 7.89 -13.20
CA THR A 459 5.52 7.78 -13.73
C THR A 459 6.51 7.37 -12.64
N LYS A 460 6.42 7.94 -11.44
CA LYS A 460 7.25 7.51 -10.29
C LYS A 460 7.03 6.03 -9.97
N TRP A 461 5.77 5.59 -9.90
CA TRP A 461 5.46 4.17 -9.65
C TRP A 461 5.87 3.26 -10.81
N ALA A 462 5.80 3.74 -12.06
CA ALA A 462 6.26 3.01 -13.23
C ALA A 462 7.78 2.85 -13.23
N ILE A 463 8.54 3.90 -12.89
CA ILE A 463 9.99 3.85 -12.73
C ILE A 463 10.36 2.88 -11.60
N LEU A 464 9.71 2.99 -10.43
CA LEU A 464 9.94 2.07 -9.31
C LEU A 464 9.57 0.63 -9.68
N SER A 465 8.54 0.43 -10.49
CA SER A 465 8.18 -0.90 -11.03
C SER A 465 9.20 -1.41 -12.03
N GLY A 466 9.77 -0.55 -12.87
CA GLY A 466 10.86 -0.90 -13.79
C GLY A 466 12.12 -1.32 -13.02
N VAL A 467 12.50 -0.55 -11.99
CA VAL A 467 13.60 -0.91 -11.08
C VAL A 467 13.31 -2.24 -10.36
N ALA A 468 12.07 -2.44 -9.91
CA ALA A 468 11.63 -3.70 -9.31
C ALA A 468 11.76 -4.89 -10.28
N VAL A 469 11.31 -4.75 -11.53
CA VAL A 469 11.45 -5.80 -12.55
C VAL A 469 12.92 -6.08 -12.84
N ALA A 470 13.74 -5.04 -13.01
CA ALA A 470 15.18 -5.21 -13.19
C ALA A 470 15.82 -5.93 -11.99
N GLY A 471 15.43 -5.56 -10.76
CA GLY A 471 15.86 -6.25 -9.54
C GLY A 471 15.42 -7.72 -9.49
N LEU A 472 14.23 -8.04 -10.00
CA LEU A 472 13.73 -9.42 -10.08
C LEU A 472 14.47 -10.24 -11.14
N LEU A 473 14.83 -9.63 -12.28
CA LEU A 473 15.66 -10.26 -13.30
C LEU A 473 17.09 -10.50 -12.79
N LEU A 474 17.68 -9.52 -12.09
CA LEU A 474 18.97 -9.68 -11.42
C LEU A 474 18.92 -10.77 -10.34
N TRP A 475 17.82 -10.83 -9.59
CA TRP A 475 17.56 -11.90 -8.62
C TRP A 475 17.54 -13.27 -9.30
N ALA A 476 16.71 -13.45 -10.33
CA ALA A 476 16.61 -14.71 -11.04
C ALA A 476 17.94 -15.13 -11.68
N ALA A 477 18.66 -14.19 -12.30
CA ALA A 477 19.97 -14.42 -12.89
C ALA A 477 21.03 -14.79 -11.83
N GLY A 478 21.05 -14.09 -10.70
CA GLY A 478 21.94 -14.39 -9.58
C GLY A 478 21.67 -15.76 -8.97
N THR A 479 20.40 -16.12 -8.77
CA THR A 479 19.99 -17.46 -8.32
C THR A 479 20.37 -18.54 -9.32
N ALA A 480 20.19 -18.31 -10.63
CA ALA A 480 20.60 -19.26 -11.66
C ALA A 480 22.12 -19.43 -11.70
N ALA A 481 22.90 -18.34 -11.62
CA ALA A 481 24.36 -18.40 -11.57
C ALA A 481 24.86 -19.15 -10.33
N TYR A 482 24.24 -18.93 -9.17
CA TYR A 482 24.54 -19.67 -7.94
C TYR A 482 24.23 -21.17 -8.09
N LEU A 483 23.08 -21.52 -8.69
CA LEU A 483 22.76 -22.93 -8.96
C LEU A 483 23.78 -23.59 -9.88
N VAL A 484 24.24 -22.90 -10.92
CA VAL A 484 25.30 -23.40 -11.80
C VAL A 484 26.59 -23.61 -11.02
N TYR A 485 26.97 -22.65 -10.17
CA TYR A 485 28.15 -22.77 -9.31
C TYR A 485 28.08 -24.02 -8.41
N VAL A 486 26.98 -24.21 -7.67
CA VAL A 486 26.78 -25.37 -6.77
C VAL A 486 26.85 -26.69 -7.55
N VAL A 487 26.27 -26.75 -8.75
CA VAL A 487 26.31 -27.95 -9.60
C VAL A 487 27.72 -28.23 -10.11
N VAL A 488 28.46 -27.21 -10.54
CA VAL A 488 29.84 -27.35 -11.03
C VAL A 488 30.77 -27.84 -9.93
N GLU A 489 30.62 -27.30 -8.71
CA GLU A 489 31.38 -27.74 -7.54
C GLU A 489 31.08 -29.21 -7.23
N ALA A 490 29.79 -29.58 -7.15
CA ALA A 490 29.39 -30.97 -6.93
C ALA A 490 29.94 -31.94 -7.98
N VAL A 491 29.94 -31.56 -9.26
CA VAL A 491 30.49 -32.41 -10.35
C VAL A 491 32.02 -32.50 -10.29
N SER A 492 32.70 -31.43 -9.89
CA SER A 492 34.16 -31.40 -9.77
C SER A 492 34.65 -32.37 -8.69
N ASP A 493 33.92 -32.47 -7.58
CA ASP A 493 34.24 -33.42 -6.50
C ASP A 493 34.12 -34.88 -6.96
N TYR A 494 33.13 -35.21 -7.79
CA TYR A 494 33.00 -36.56 -8.38
C TYR A 494 34.07 -36.86 -9.43
N SER A 495 34.66 -35.84 -10.04
CA SER A 495 35.59 -35.98 -11.18
C SER A 495 37.04 -36.18 -10.75
N THR A 496 37.34 -36.16 -9.45
CA THR A 496 38.65 -36.55 -8.95
C THR A 496 38.63 -38.06 -8.71
N PRO A 497 38.99 -38.92 -9.70
CA PRO A 497 39.11 -40.34 -9.44
C PRO A 497 40.07 -40.46 -8.28
N THR A 498 39.58 -41.02 -7.17
CA THR A 498 40.47 -41.51 -6.13
C THR A 498 41.28 -42.59 -6.82
N ALA A 499 42.40 -42.19 -7.41
CA ALA A 499 43.47 -43.07 -7.81
C ALA A 499 44.09 -43.57 -6.50
N THR A 500 43.30 -44.35 -5.75
CA THR A 500 43.80 -45.43 -4.94
C THR A 500 44.43 -46.36 -5.94
N ALA A 501 45.65 -46.03 -6.37
CA ALA A 501 46.53 -47.00 -6.98
C ALA A 501 46.44 -48.22 -6.05
N PRO A 502 46.02 -49.39 -6.54
CA PRO A 502 45.95 -50.58 -5.70
C PRO A 502 47.31 -50.67 -5.03
N ALA A 503 47.31 -50.61 -3.70
CA ALA A 503 48.53 -50.68 -2.92
C ALA A 503 49.29 -51.90 -3.44
N THR A 504 50.40 -51.64 -4.15
CA THR A 504 51.28 -52.72 -4.55
C THR A 504 51.69 -53.37 -3.24
N PRO A 505 51.43 -54.67 -3.01
CA PRO A 505 51.74 -55.30 -1.74
C PRO A 505 53.24 -55.12 -1.50
N THR A 506 53.59 -54.20 -0.60
CA THR A 506 54.97 -53.92 -0.23
C THR A 506 55.47 -55.18 0.45
N ARG A 507 56.38 -55.89 -0.22
CA ARG A 507 57.15 -56.99 0.34
C ARG A 507 57.69 -56.56 1.72
N PRO A 508 57.56 -57.40 2.77
CA PRO A 508 58.03 -57.06 4.10
C PRO A 508 59.53 -56.73 4.06
N PRO A 509 59.98 -55.64 4.71
CA PRO A 509 61.40 -55.31 4.79
C PRO A 509 62.15 -56.41 5.57
N PRO A 510 63.35 -56.81 5.14
CA PRO A 510 64.21 -57.67 5.95
C PRO A 510 64.57 -56.95 7.25
N ALA A 511 64.55 -57.70 8.34
CA ALA A 511 64.87 -57.25 9.69
C ALA A 511 66.20 -56.49 9.70
N ALA A 512 66.13 -55.18 9.87
CA ALA A 512 67.29 -54.32 10.07
C ALA A 512 67.51 -54.15 11.57
N THR A 513 68.66 -54.70 11.98
CA THR A 513 69.27 -54.66 13.30
C THR A 513 69.38 -53.24 13.84
N THR A 514 68.96 -53.07 15.08
CA THR A 514 69.08 -51.86 15.90
C THR A 514 70.54 -51.41 16.07
N PRO A 515 70.86 -50.12 15.87
CA PRO A 515 72.00 -49.49 16.52
C PRO A 515 71.55 -48.45 17.56
N PRO A 516 72.39 -48.15 18.56
CA PRO A 516 72.01 -47.47 19.79
C PRO A 516 71.86 -45.95 19.64
N ALA A 517 71.10 -45.41 20.60
CA ALA A 517 70.79 -44.02 20.81
C ALA A 517 72.02 -43.10 20.79
N VAL A 518 71.94 -42.04 19.97
CA VAL A 518 72.80 -40.86 20.08
C VAL A 518 71.92 -39.66 20.39
N THR A 519 72.05 -39.22 21.64
CA THR A 519 71.53 -37.99 22.20
C THR A 519 72.28 -36.82 21.57
N THR A 520 71.59 -35.92 20.86
CA THR A 520 72.19 -34.64 20.46
C THR A 520 71.23 -33.49 20.74
N SER A 521 71.61 -32.69 21.72
CA SER A 521 71.03 -31.42 22.15
C SER A 521 71.56 -30.26 21.30
N ALA A 522 70.69 -29.34 20.85
CA ALA A 522 70.92 -27.90 20.60
C ALA A 522 69.79 -27.31 19.70
N PRO A 523 69.62 -25.98 19.55
CA PRO A 523 69.62 -24.87 20.53
C PRO A 523 68.34 -23.97 20.37
N PRO A 524 68.12 -22.93 21.21
CA PRO A 524 66.88 -22.16 21.20
C PRO A 524 66.82 -21.12 20.07
N ALA A 525 65.65 -21.00 19.43
CA ALA A 525 65.39 -20.02 18.38
C ALA A 525 64.93 -18.67 18.95
N LYS A 526 65.48 -17.62 18.33
CA LYS A 526 65.46 -16.20 18.66
C LYS A 526 64.07 -15.55 18.69
N THR A 527 63.91 -14.67 19.68
CA THR A 527 62.93 -13.59 19.78
C THR A 527 63.12 -12.55 18.66
N ALA A 528 62.01 -12.11 18.06
CA ALA A 528 61.95 -10.98 17.14
C ALA A 528 61.51 -9.68 17.87
N PRO A 529 61.96 -8.49 17.42
CA PRO A 529 61.79 -7.22 18.13
C PRO A 529 60.49 -6.47 17.76
N PRO A 530 60.03 -5.53 18.60
CA PRO A 530 58.86 -4.70 18.32
C PRO A 530 59.22 -3.50 17.43
N ALA A 531 58.40 -3.25 16.41
CA ALA A 531 58.48 -2.06 15.58
C ALA A 531 57.89 -0.83 16.29
N LYS A 532 58.77 0.14 16.57
CA LYS A 532 58.45 1.55 16.84
C LYS A 532 57.94 2.20 15.56
N THR A 533 56.82 2.92 15.62
CA THR A 533 56.54 4.02 14.69
C THR A 533 56.10 5.25 15.48
N THR A 534 56.82 6.35 15.27
CA THR A 534 56.64 7.67 15.86
C THR A 534 56.07 8.65 14.85
N ALA A 535 55.03 9.40 15.28
CA ALA A 535 54.78 10.85 15.04
C ALA A 535 54.29 11.34 13.63
N PRO A 536 53.76 12.59 13.46
CA PRO A 536 52.97 13.48 14.34
C PRO A 536 51.74 14.15 13.58
N PRO A 537 51.37 15.45 13.71
CA PRO A 537 50.10 15.88 14.31
C PRO A 537 49.18 16.72 13.38
N SER A 538 48.11 17.28 13.99
CA SER A 538 47.54 18.61 13.69
C SER A 538 46.32 18.74 12.76
N LYS A 539 45.20 19.11 13.42
CA LYS A 539 44.23 20.18 13.10
C LYS A 539 43.61 20.24 11.70
N THR A 540 42.29 20.12 11.66
CA THR A 540 41.46 21.06 10.87
C THR A 540 40.15 21.33 11.60
N ALA A 541 39.88 22.62 11.79
CA ALA A 541 38.69 23.17 12.42
C ALA A 541 37.48 23.04 11.50
N THR A 542 36.32 22.71 12.08
CA THR A 542 35.02 22.74 11.39
C THR A 542 34.29 24.03 11.78
N PRO A 543 33.78 24.82 10.82
CA PRO A 543 33.06 26.05 11.14
C PRO A 543 31.63 25.77 11.66
N PRO A 544 31.04 26.69 12.43
CA PRO A 544 29.70 26.52 12.98
C PRO A 544 28.63 26.65 11.89
N LYS A 545 27.73 25.65 11.83
CA LYS A 545 26.47 25.74 11.07
C LYS A 545 25.54 26.74 11.78
N GLY A 546 25.32 27.88 11.12
CA GLY A 546 24.29 28.85 11.51
C GLY A 546 22.89 28.26 11.36
N THR A 547 22.17 28.21 12.46
CA THR A 547 20.72 28.00 12.53
C THR A 547 20.01 29.30 12.17
N THR A 548 19.45 29.37 10.96
CA THR A 548 18.46 30.39 10.59
C THR A 548 17.07 29.83 10.87
N THR A 549 16.45 30.37 11.92
CA THR A 549 15.03 30.22 12.22
C THR A 549 14.23 31.13 11.28
N PRO A 550 13.24 30.64 10.51
CA PRO A 550 12.30 31.53 9.86
C PRO A 550 11.25 31.99 10.87
N SER A 551 11.26 33.30 11.14
CA SER A 551 10.17 34.03 11.78
C SER A 551 8.89 33.84 10.96
N LYS A 552 7.84 33.33 11.60
CA LYS A 552 6.47 33.33 11.07
C LYS A 552 5.77 34.60 11.55
N LYS A 553 5.36 35.44 10.61
CA LYS A 553 4.16 36.26 10.71
C LYS A 553 2.99 35.49 10.11
#